data_AF-A0AAV8C6R9-F1
#
_entry.id   AF-A0AAV8C6R9-F1
#
_cell.length_a   1.000
_cell.length_b   1.000
_cell.length_c   1.000
_cell.angle_alpha   90.00
_cell.angle_beta   90.00
_cell.angle_gamma   90.00
#
_symmetry.space_group_name_H-M   'P 1'
#
loop_
_entity.id
_entity.type
_entity.pdbx_description
1 polymer ?
#
loop_
_entity_poly.entity_id
_entity_poly.type
_entity_poly.pdbx_seq_one_letter_code
_entity_poly.pdbx_strand_id
1 'polypeptide(L)'
;MGLLTDNGPPAWHPASDELKSACKLAAEHCRKKGKQITKIALQYSLLNKDISTVLVGMNSPTQVEENVAAALELSSSGIDKELLNELENILGPVKNQTWPSGIQQS
;
A
#
# COMPACT_ATOMS: atom_id res chain seq x y z
N MET A 1 9.76 -1.75 1.35
CA MET A 1 9.98 -0.46 0.65
C MET A 1 8.77 0.43 0.94
N GLY A 2 8.80 1.14 2.08
CA GLY A 2 7.63 1.65 2.82
C GLY A 2 6.85 2.82 2.21
N LEU A 3 6.66 2.87 0.90
CA LEU A 3 5.88 3.94 0.26
C LEU A 3 4.46 4.03 0.81
N LEU A 4 3.77 2.89 0.92
CA LEU A 4 2.41 2.78 1.46
C LEU A 4 2.41 2.37 2.94
N THR A 5 3.22 3.03 3.76
CA THR A 5 3.21 2.87 5.22
C THR A 5 3.17 4.24 5.91
N ASP A 6 2.76 4.29 7.18
CA ASP A 6 2.70 5.56 7.92
C ASP A 6 4.06 6.24 8.10
N ASN A 7 5.12 5.43 8.22
CA ASN A 7 6.50 5.92 8.39
C ASN A 7 7.14 6.36 7.07
N GLY A 8 6.51 6.02 5.94
CA GLY A 8 7.05 6.32 4.63
C GLY A 8 8.32 5.52 4.26
N PRO A 9 8.86 5.76 3.07
CA PRO A 9 10.07 5.09 2.60
C PRO A 9 11.34 5.69 3.24
N PRO A 10 12.44 4.94 3.29
CA PRO A 10 13.74 5.48 3.68
C PRO A 10 14.26 6.52 2.67
N ALA A 11 15.17 7.40 3.10
CA ALA A 11 15.70 8.49 2.27
C ALA A 11 16.34 8.02 0.95
N TRP A 12 16.96 6.84 0.95
CA TRP A 12 17.62 6.25 -0.24
C TRP A 12 16.65 5.60 -1.24
N HIS A 13 15.34 5.66 -1.01
CA HIS A 13 14.38 4.98 -1.89
C HIS A 13 14.40 5.56 -3.32
N PRO A 14 14.47 4.71 -4.37
CA PRO A 14 14.66 5.13 -5.76
C PRO A 14 13.39 5.71 -6.45
N ALA A 15 12.31 5.87 -5.70
CA ALA A 15 11.06 6.40 -6.27
C ALA A 15 11.22 7.89 -6.57
N SER A 16 10.53 8.38 -7.60
CA SER A 16 10.43 9.82 -7.87
C SER A 16 9.83 10.55 -6.66
N ASP A 17 10.17 11.83 -6.51
CA ASP A 17 9.62 12.64 -5.43
C ASP A 17 8.10 12.83 -5.57
N GLU A 18 7.59 12.83 -6.81
CA GLU A 18 6.16 12.82 -7.09
C GLU A 18 5.47 11.56 -6.53
N LEU A 19 6.01 10.36 -6.81
CA LEU A 19 5.48 9.10 -6.30
C LEU A 19 5.55 9.03 -4.76
N LYS A 20 6.68 9.44 -4.17
CA LYS A 20 6.82 9.53 -2.71
C LYS A 20 5.78 10.48 -2.09
N SER A 21 5.55 11.63 -2.72
CA SER A 21 4.61 12.64 -2.25
C SER A 21 3.17 12.15 -2.34
N ALA A 22 2.78 11.52 -3.46
CA ALA A 22 1.45 10.94 -3.61
C ALA A 22 1.17 9.84 -2.59
N CYS A 23 2.13 8.94 -2.36
CA CYS A 23 1.98 7.90 -1.34
C CYS A 23 1.91 8.48 0.08
N LYS A 24 2.67 9.53 0.39
CA LYS A 24 2.60 10.24 1.67
C LYS A 24 1.22 10.88 1.87
N LEU A 25 0.69 11.55 0.85
CA LEU A 25 -0.65 12.15 0.88
C LEU A 25 -1.74 11.09 1.11
N ALA A 26 -1.63 9.94 0.44
CA ALA A 26 -2.53 8.80 0.64
C ALA A 26 -2.48 8.28 2.10
N ALA A 27 -1.29 8.13 2.67
CA ALA A 27 -1.12 7.68 4.05
C ALA A 27 -1.71 8.69 5.06
N GLU A 28 -1.44 9.98 4.84
CA GLU A 28 -2.03 11.08 5.63
C GLU A 28 -3.56 11.10 5.55
N HIS A 29 -4.13 10.83 4.38
CA HIS A 29 -5.57 10.77 4.16
C HIS A 29 -6.21 9.63 4.96
N CYS A 30 -5.64 8.42 4.91
CA CYS A 30 -6.07 7.30 5.75
C CYS A 30 -6.01 7.65 7.24
N ARG A 31 -4.90 8.24 7.68
CA ARG A 31 -4.70 8.60 9.09
C ARG A 31 -5.71 9.62 9.60
N LYS A 32 -6.05 10.64 8.79
CA LYS A 32 -7.11 11.62 9.13
C LYS A 32 -8.48 10.96 9.34
N LYS A 33 -8.72 9.80 8.74
CA LYS A 33 -9.93 9.00 8.89
C LYS A 33 -9.82 7.90 9.95
N GLY A 34 -8.73 7.85 10.71
CA GLY A 34 -8.49 6.80 11.71
C GLY A 34 -8.27 5.41 11.09
N LYS A 35 -7.79 5.36 9.85
CA LYS A 35 -7.52 4.12 9.11
C LYS A 35 -6.02 4.00 8.81
N GLN A 36 -5.56 2.78 8.60
CA GLN A 36 -4.17 2.49 8.21
C GLN A 36 -4.10 2.20 6.72
N ILE A 37 -3.18 2.86 6.00
CA ILE A 37 -3.01 2.63 4.56
C ILE A 37 -2.51 1.22 4.23
N THR A 38 -1.70 0.63 5.12
CA THR A 38 -1.18 -0.74 4.99
C THR A 38 -2.29 -1.77 4.89
N LYS A 39 -3.33 -1.63 5.72
CA LYS A 39 -4.54 -2.47 5.69
C LYS A 39 -5.23 -2.38 4.33
N ILE A 40 -5.52 -1.17 3.84
CA ILE A 40 -6.22 -0.99 2.57
C ILE A 40 -5.38 -1.51 1.39
N ALA A 41 -4.07 -1.30 1.40
CA ALA A 41 -3.16 -1.81 0.37
C ALA A 41 -3.15 -3.34 0.30
N LEU A 42 -3.12 -4.01 1.46
CA LEU A 42 -3.20 -5.47 1.53
C LEU A 42 -4.55 -5.98 1.04
N GLN A 43 -5.65 -5.38 1.53
CA GLN A 43 -7.00 -5.78 1.14
C GLN A 43 -7.22 -5.58 -0.37
N TYR A 44 -6.78 -4.46 -0.93
CA TYR A 44 -6.84 -4.19 -2.36
C TYR A 44 -6.10 -5.27 -3.18
N SER A 45 -4.92 -5.69 -2.73
CA SER A 45 -4.14 -6.74 -3.40
C SER A 45 -4.87 -8.09 -3.43
N LEU A 46 -5.61 -8.41 -2.35
CA LEU A 46 -6.39 -9.66 -2.21
C LEU A 46 -7.75 -9.66 -2.92
N LEU A 47 -8.22 -8.50 -3.39
CA LEU A 47 -9.45 -8.40 -4.19
C LEU A 47 -9.28 -9.00 -5.58
N ASN A 48 -8.07 -8.96 -6.15
CA ASN A 48 -7.80 -9.53 -7.47
C ASN A 48 -7.77 -11.06 -7.40
N LYS A 49 -8.82 -11.71 -7.90
CA LYS A 49 -8.97 -13.17 -7.89
C LYS A 49 -8.14 -13.89 -8.95
N ASP A 50 -7.57 -13.17 -9.92
CA ASP A 50 -6.67 -13.73 -10.92
C ASP A 50 -5.25 -13.98 -10.34
N ILE A 51 -4.93 -13.40 -9.17
CA ILE A 51 -3.66 -13.58 -8.48
C ILE A 51 -3.84 -14.60 -7.36
N SER A 52 -3.19 -15.77 -7.50
CA SER A 52 -3.36 -16.88 -6.54
C SER A 52 -2.70 -16.64 -5.18
N THR A 53 -1.69 -15.79 -5.08
CA THR A 53 -0.94 -15.55 -3.84
C THR A 53 -0.40 -14.12 -3.79
N VAL A 54 -0.56 -13.48 -2.64
CA VAL A 54 0.01 -12.17 -2.33
C VAL A 54 1.11 -12.35 -1.30
N LEU A 55 2.36 -12.09 -1.68
CA LEU A 55 3.50 -12.13 -0.77
C LEU A 55 3.67 -10.76 -0.10
N VAL A 56 3.64 -10.73 1.24
CA VAL A 56 3.79 -9.51 2.04
C VAL A 56 5.03 -9.61 2.90
N GLY A 57 5.84 -8.54 2.93
CA GLY A 57 6.99 -8.42 3.82
C GLY A 57 6.66 -7.66 5.11
N MET A 58 7.27 -8.06 6.21
CA MET A 58 7.10 -7.45 7.54
C MET A 58 8.37 -7.63 8.37
N ASN A 59 8.54 -6.82 9.42
CA ASN A 59 9.74 -6.84 10.27
C ASN A 59 9.45 -7.12 11.76
N SER A 60 8.20 -7.38 12.12
CA SER A 60 7.80 -7.71 13.49
C SER A 60 6.64 -8.72 13.52
N PRO A 61 6.50 -9.51 14.60
CA PRO A 61 5.35 -10.39 14.80
C PRO A 61 4.01 -9.63 14.82
N THR A 62 3.97 -8.43 15.39
CA THR A 62 2.76 -7.59 15.41
C THR A 62 2.25 -7.29 14.01
N GLN A 63 3.15 -6.98 13.06
CA GLN A 63 2.75 -6.76 11.66
C GLN A 63 2.23 -8.03 10.99
N VAL A 64 2.66 -9.22 11.42
CA VAL A 64 2.07 -10.50 10.97
C VAL A 64 0.61 -10.56 11.38
N GLU A 65 0.33 -10.29 12.65
CA GLU A 65 -1.03 -10.30 13.21
C GLU A 65 -1.93 -9.27 12.51
N GLU A 66 -1.44 -8.05 12.30
CA GLU A 66 -2.16 -6.99 11.59
C GLU A 66 -2.49 -7.38 10.14
N ASN A 67 -1.54 -7.98 9.42
CA ASN A 67 -1.74 -8.44 8.04
C ASN A 67 -2.76 -9.59 7.97
N VAL A 68 -2.69 -10.56 8.89
CA VAL A 68 -3.65 -11.68 8.96
C VAL A 68 -5.04 -11.15 9.29
N ALA A 69 -5.17 -10.25 10.26
CA ALA A 69 -6.44 -9.63 10.63
C ALA A 69 -7.07 -8.87 9.45
N ALA A 70 -6.28 -8.08 8.72
CA ALA A 70 -6.74 -7.34 7.55
C ALA A 70 -7.23 -8.27 6.42
N ALA A 71 -6.56 -9.41 6.20
CA ALA A 71 -6.97 -10.40 5.21
C ALA A 71 -8.26 -11.14 5.58
N LEU A 72 -8.42 -11.50 6.86
CA LEU A 72 -9.63 -12.13 7.37
C LEU A 72 -10.82 -11.17 7.31
N GLU A 73 -10.61 -9.90 7.71
CA GLU A 73 -11.64 -8.86 7.67
C GLU A 73 -12.15 -8.59 6.25
N LEU A 74 -11.28 -8.69 5.23
CA LEU A 74 -11.72 -8.56 3.84
C LEU A 74 -12.75 -9.62 3.46
N SER A 75 -12.58 -10.84 3.96
CA SER A 75 -13.47 -11.97 3.64
C SER A 75 -14.82 -11.87 4.36
N SER A 76 -14.85 -11.25 5.54
CA SER A 76 -16.09 -11.10 6.34
C SER A 76 -16.82 -9.79 6.08
N SER A 77 -16.11 -8.67 6.05
CA SER A 77 -16.68 -7.32 6.03
C SER A 77 -16.45 -6.58 4.70
N GLY A 78 -15.59 -7.12 3.83
CA GLY A 78 -15.19 -6.46 2.60
C GLY A 78 -14.18 -5.32 2.83
N ILE A 79 -13.90 -4.58 1.75
CA ILE A 79 -13.04 -3.39 1.78
C ILE A 79 -13.89 -2.13 1.95
N ASP A 80 -13.33 -1.11 2.59
CA ASP A 80 -13.90 0.23 2.64
C ASP A 80 -13.85 0.88 1.24
N LYS A 81 -14.97 0.79 0.51
CA LYS A 81 -15.05 1.24 -0.90
C LYS A 81 -14.90 2.74 -1.06
N GLU A 82 -15.41 3.51 -0.09
CA GLU A 82 -15.33 4.97 -0.14
C GLU A 82 -13.88 5.41 0.03
N LEU A 83 -13.20 4.88 1.04
CA LEU A 83 -11.78 5.13 1.24
C LEU A 83 -10.94 4.65 0.05
N LEU A 84 -11.25 3.48 -0.50
CA LEU A 84 -10.53 2.97 -1.68
C LEU A 84 -10.62 3.96 -2.86
N ASN A 85 -11.82 4.43 -3.19
CA ASN A 85 -12.02 5.39 -4.29
C ASN A 85 -11.28 6.71 -4.04
N GLU A 86 -11.25 7.21 -2.80
CA GLU A 86 -10.46 8.40 -2.44
C GLU A 86 -8.96 8.17 -2.66
N LEU A 87 -8.43 7.01 -2.28
CA LEU A 87 -7.03 6.66 -2.49
C LEU A 87 -6.70 6.48 -3.98
N GLU A 88 -7.60 5.90 -4.78
CA GLU A 88 -7.43 5.78 -6.23
C GLU A 88 -7.35 7.16 -6.90
N ASN A 89 -8.11 8.14 -6.41
CA ASN A 89 -8.01 9.52 -6.89
C ASN A 89 -6.69 10.18 -6.49
N ILE A 90 -6.24 9.99 -5.24
CA ILE A 90 -4.96 10.53 -4.76
C ILE A 90 -3.77 9.94 -5.52
N LEU A 91 -3.80 8.63 -5.76
CA LEU A 91 -2.71 7.89 -6.41
C LEU A 91 -2.82 7.87 -7.94
N GLY A 92 -3.94 8.32 -8.51
CA GLY A 92 -4.22 8.32 -9.95
C GLY A 92 -3.10 8.90 -10.81
N PRO A 93 -2.53 10.08 -10.49
CA PRO A 93 -1.44 10.67 -11.27
C PRO A 93 -0.17 9.82 -11.34
N VAL A 94 0.08 9.00 -10.32
CA VAL A 94 1.28 8.16 -10.20
C VAL A 94 1.00 6.67 -10.40
N LYS A 95 -0.24 6.32 -10.81
CA LYS A 95 -0.64 4.93 -11.02
C LYS A 95 0.20 4.31 -12.13
N ASN A 96 0.64 3.08 -11.90
CA ASN A 96 1.53 2.31 -12.79
C ASN A 96 2.92 2.93 -12.98
N GLN A 97 3.30 3.97 -12.23
CA GLN A 97 4.69 4.40 -12.17
C GLN A 97 5.51 3.40 -11.34
N THR A 98 6.75 3.19 -11.77
CA THR A 98 7.73 2.37 -11.07
C THR A 98 9.10 3.03 -11.19
N TRP A 99 10.10 2.46 -10.53
CA TRP A 99 11.50 2.88 -10.62
C TRP A 99 12.35 1.77 -11.24
N PRO A 100 13.48 2.11 -11.89
CA PRO A 100 14.44 1.13 -12.35
C PRO A 100 14.91 0.23 -11.19
N SER A 101 14.95 -1.07 -11.42
CA SER A 101 15.43 -2.05 -10.44
C SER A 101 16.26 -3.14 -11.12
N GLY A 102 17.15 -3.79 -10.37
CA GLY A 102 18.09 -4.78 -10.90
C GLY A 102 19.39 -4.17 -11.45
N ILE A 103 20.25 -5.03 -12.00
CA ILE A 103 21.50 -4.62 -12.65
C ILE A 103 21.18 -4.00 -14.00
N GLN A 104 21.75 -2.83 -14.27
CA GLN A 104 21.60 -2.16 -15.56
C GLN A 104 22.27 -3.01 -16.65
N GLN A 105 21.48 -3.49 -17.62
CA GLN A 105 22.03 -4.19 -18.78
C GLN A 105 22.64 -3.13 -19.72
N SER A 106 23.94 -3.27 -19.96
CA SER A 106 24.74 -2.45 -20.89
C SER A 106 24.48 -2.80 -22.34
#